data_AF-A0AAE9DNK6-F1
#
_entry.id   AF-A0AAE9DNK6-F1
#
_cell.length_a   1.000
_cell.length_b   1.000
_cell.length_c   1.000
_cell.angle_alpha   90.00
_cell.angle_beta   90.00
_cell.angle_gamma   90.00
#
_symmetry.space_group_name_H-M   'P 1'
#
loop_
_entity.id
_entity.type
_entity.pdbx_description
1 polymer ?
#
loop_
_entity_poly.entity_id
_entity_poly.type
_entity_poly.pdbx_seq_one_letter_code
_entity_poly.pdbx_strand_id
1 'polypeptide(L)'
;MQPIPLYPVLGGYCNGFLAVYFDVWAHYLMAFIVASIVAQIGSLAYCFFKKHQTIGKIMNRRVVPQFLLDLAHLGLPFAPVTVFILFLQTGMKRDTQMAYVKNNYLKYYEEFSRISNFAVYEFNSWTYFLAFGIFSGGIGCGFIFIFTTFDMLNFLKNSRIRRKISSANFKRHKAALKSLIAQFATSSLCLIPPTLYLVAVMSSINYAQVIVQFLLAVFSLHSSVNAVVLVLTTPPYRNFVLRKQPKRNLIVAPVSVSHLSAT
;
A
#
# COMPACT_ATOMS: atom_id res chain seq x y z
N MET A 1 -12.04 -9.54 6.64
CA MET A 1 -13.27 -9.26 5.86
C MET A 1 -12.97 -9.60 4.43
N GLN A 2 -13.82 -10.40 3.78
CA GLN A 2 -13.67 -10.72 2.38
C GLN A 2 -14.81 -10.02 1.63
N PRO A 3 -14.56 -8.86 1.01
CA PRO A 3 -15.57 -8.21 0.21
C PRO A 3 -15.72 -8.95 -1.12
N ILE A 4 -16.93 -9.38 -1.41
CA ILE A 4 -17.26 -10.08 -2.65
C ILE A 4 -18.10 -9.12 -3.48
N PRO A 5 -17.59 -8.61 -4.62
CA PRO A 5 -18.32 -7.70 -5.47
C PRO A 5 -19.45 -8.45 -6.18
N LEU A 6 -20.58 -7.76 -6.31
CA LEU A 6 -21.83 -8.28 -6.84
C LEU A 6 -22.01 -7.85 -8.29
N TYR A 7 -21.21 -8.38 -9.22
CA TYR A 7 -21.40 -8.05 -10.64
C TYR A 7 -22.80 -8.50 -11.14
N PRO A 8 -23.52 -7.72 -11.98
CA PRO A 8 -23.17 -6.45 -12.62
C PRO A 8 -23.46 -5.19 -11.78
N VAL A 9 -23.94 -5.37 -10.55
CA VAL A 9 -24.28 -4.28 -9.63
C VAL A 9 -22.99 -3.70 -9.03
N LEU A 10 -22.86 -2.37 -8.99
CA LEU A 10 -21.75 -1.74 -8.26
C LEU A 10 -22.01 -1.96 -6.76
N GLY A 11 -21.48 -3.03 -6.20
CA GLY A 11 -21.81 -3.42 -4.84
C GLY A 11 -20.97 -4.58 -4.37
N GLY A 12 -21.02 -4.85 -3.08
CA GLY A 12 -20.39 -6.04 -2.51
C GLY A 12 -20.99 -6.41 -1.17
N TYR A 13 -20.83 -7.66 -0.80
CA TYR A 13 -21.23 -8.15 0.52
C TYR A 13 -20.00 -8.58 1.31
N CYS A 14 -20.14 -8.56 2.64
CA CYS A 14 -19.06 -8.92 3.56
C CYS A 14 -19.52 -10.06 4.48
N ASN A 15 -18.89 -11.23 4.36
CA ASN A 15 -19.11 -12.38 5.28
C ASN A 15 -17.99 -12.52 6.32
N GLY A 16 -17.51 -11.39 6.86
CA GLY A 16 -16.45 -11.41 7.88
C GLY A 16 -17.00 -11.55 9.30
N PHE A 17 -16.15 -11.93 10.26
CA PHE A 17 -16.48 -11.99 11.69
C PHE A 17 -17.25 -10.74 12.19
N LEU A 18 -16.77 -9.55 11.82
CA LEU A 18 -17.40 -8.27 12.16
C LEU A 18 -18.78 -8.03 11.50
N ALA A 19 -19.03 -8.60 10.32
CA ALA A 19 -20.33 -8.50 9.67
C ALA A 19 -21.33 -9.54 10.19
N VAL A 20 -20.85 -10.73 10.59
CA VAL A 20 -21.69 -11.85 11.04
C VAL A 20 -22.05 -11.74 12.52
N TYR A 21 -21.10 -11.37 13.39
CA TYR A 21 -21.32 -11.34 14.84
C TYR A 21 -21.73 -9.97 15.38
N PHE A 22 -21.34 -8.88 14.72
CA PHE A 22 -21.62 -7.50 15.17
C PHE A 22 -22.59 -6.74 14.26
N ASP A 23 -23.14 -7.40 13.22
CA ASP A 23 -23.99 -6.81 12.17
C ASP A 23 -23.43 -5.49 11.59
N VAL A 24 -22.10 -5.37 11.53
CA VAL A 24 -21.47 -4.15 10.99
C VAL A 24 -21.73 -4.09 9.49
N TRP A 25 -22.40 -3.02 9.08
CA TRP A 25 -22.81 -2.84 7.70
C TRP A 25 -21.62 -2.84 6.72
N ALA A 26 -21.75 -3.60 5.64
CA ALA A 26 -20.68 -3.85 4.67
C ALA A 26 -20.11 -2.56 4.04
N HIS A 27 -20.90 -1.50 3.95
CA HIS A 27 -20.43 -0.21 3.43
C HIS A 27 -19.31 0.41 4.28
N TYR A 28 -19.44 0.40 5.62
CA TYR A 28 -18.40 0.89 6.52
C TYR A 28 -17.13 0.04 6.43
N LEU A 29 -17.30 -1.26 6.22
CA LEU A 29 -16.20 -2.21 6.06
C LEU A 29 -15.43 -1.96 4.76
N MET A 30 -16.14 -1.69 3.67
CA MET A 30 -15.55 -1.32 2.38
C MET A 30 -14.82 0.01 2.45
N ALA A 31 -15.44 1.03 3.07
CA ALA A 31 -14.82 2.34 3.28
C ALA A 31 -13.51 2.20 4.08
N PHE A 32 -13.51 1.36 5.13
CA PHE A 32 -12.34 1.12 5.95
C PHE A 32 -11.19 0.43 5.17
N ILE A 33 -11.52 -0.56 4.33
CA ILE A 33 -10.52 -1.23 3.48
C ILE A 33 -9.88 -0.23 2.51
N VAL A 34 -10.69 0.59 1.83
CA VAL A 34 -10.19 1.60 0.88
C VAL A 34 -9.29 2.62 1.58
N ALA A 35 -9.70 3.13 2.74
CA ALA A 35 -8.90 4.05 3.54
C ALA A 35 -7.57 3.41 3.99
N SER A 36 -7.60 2.12 4.37
CA SER A 36 -6.40 1.38 4.79
C SER A 36 -5.40 1.20 3.64
N ILE A 37 -5.86 0.96 2.42
CA ILE A 37 -4.99 0.88 1.22
C ILE A 37 -4.31 2.22 0.98
N VAL A 38 -5.06 3.33 1.06
CA VAL A 38 -4.52 4.69 0.90
C VAL A 38 -3.49 4.99 1.98
N ALA A 39 -3.76 4.61 3.24
CA ALA A 39 -2.81 4.76 4.34
C ALA A 39 -1.52 3.96 4.09
N GLN A 40 -1.63 2.72 3.58
CA GLN A 40 -0.48 1.89 3.25
C GLN A 40 0.39 2.53 2.15
N ILE A 41 -0.22 2.98 1.05
CA ILE A 41 0.50 3.61 -0.07
C ILE A 41 1.16 4.91 0.38
N GLY A 42 0.44 5.75 1.13
CA GLY A 42 0.98 6.98 1.69
C GLY A 42 2.18 6.72 2.60
N SER A 43 2.07 5.73 3.50
CA SER A 43 3.15 5.37 4.43
C SER A 43 4.40 4.88 3.70
N LEU A 44 4.22 4.10 2.62
CA LEU A 44 5.32 3.68 1.76
C LEU A 44 5.95 4.88 1.04
N ALA A 45 5.15 5.82 0.51
CA ALA A 45 5.65 7.03 -0.15
C ALA A 45 6.52 7.86 0.79
N TYR A 46 6.05 8.04 2.02
CA TYR A 46 6.81 8.72 3.05
C TYR A 46 8.13 8.00 3.38
N CYS A 47 8.11 6.66 3.50
CA CYS A 47 9.33 5.88 3.72
C CYS A 47 10.36 6.04 2.59
N PHE A 48 9.91 6.02 1.33
CA PHE A 48 10.74 6.29 0.16
C PHE A 48 11.36 7.67 0.20
N PHE A 49 10.55 8.68 0.49
CA PHE A 49 11.01 10.06 0.54
C PHE A 49 12.03 10.29 1.66
N LYS A 50 11.77 9.79 2.87
CA LYS A 50 12.72 9.83 4.00
C LYS A 50 14.03 9.12 3.67
N LYS A 51 13.97 7.99 2.95
CA LYS A 51 15.16 7.26 2.51
C LYS A 51 15.97 8.05 1.49
N HIS A 52 15.30 8.63 0.50
CA HIS A 52 15.91 9.52 -0.50
C HIS A 52 16.63 10.70 0.17
N GLN A 53 15.98 11.37 1.12
CA GLN A 53 16.56 12.47 1.89
C GLN A 53 17.79 12.06 2.70
N THR A 54 17.76 10.89 3.33
CA THR A 54 18.90 10.35 4.10
C THR A 54 20.12 10.13 3.20
N ILE A 55 19.90 9.58 2.00
CA ILE A 55 20.97 9.38 1.01
C ILE A 55 21.47 10.74 0.48
N GLY A 56 20.58 11.69 0.21
CA GLY A 56 20.89 13.05 -0.21
C GLY A 56 21.77 13.81 0.79
N LYS A 57 21.45 13.73 2.08
CA LYS A 57 22.25 14.31 3.18
C LYS A 57 23.69 13.77 3.20
N ILE A 58 23.88 12.45 3.09
CA ILE A 58 25.23 11.83 3.06
C ILE A 58 26.04 12.31 1.83
N MET A 59 25.36 12.61 0.73
CA MET A 59 25.98 13.06 -0.52
C MET A 59 26.19 14.57 -0.60
N ASN A 60 25.72 15.35 0.38
CA ASN A 60 25.77 16.82 0.35
C ASN A 60 25.16 17.41 -0.94
N ARG A 61 24.08 16.79 -1.43
CA ARG A 61 23.28 17.26 -2.59
C ARG A 61 21.93 17.77 -2.10
N ARG A 62 21.20 18.51 -2.94
CA ARG A 62 19.89 19.14 -2.62
C ARG A 62 19.00 18.23 -1.76
N VAL A 63 18.88 18.60 -0.49
CA VAL A 63 18.00 18.02 0.52
C VAL A 63 16.74 18.88 0.54
N VAL A 64 15.57 18.26 0.56
CA VAL A 64 14.31 19.00 0.74
C VAL A 64 14.29 19.50 2.19
N PRO A 65 13.87 20.74 2.45
CA PRO A 65 13.87 21.30 3.80
C PRO A 65 13.06 20.43 4.78
N GLN A 66 13.54 20.34 6.02
CA GLN A 66 12.93 19.51 7.07
C GLN A 66 11.47 19.89 7.35
N PHE A 67 11.14 21.17 7.27
CA PHE A 67 9.75 21.64 7.41
C PHE A 67 8.78 20.94 6.46
N LEU A 68 9.16 20.73 5.19
CA LEU A 68 8.32 20.02 4.21
C LEU A 68 8.15 18.53 4.55
N LEU A 69 9.16 17.91 5.17
CA LEU A 69 9.08 16.53 5.66
C LEU A 69 8.14 16.39 6.85
N ASP A 70 8.21 17.34 7.79
CA ASP A 70 7.38 17.35 8.99
C ASP A 70 5.92 17.64 8.62
N LEU A 71 5.69 18.55 7.66
CA LEU A 71 4.36 18.79 7.10
C LEU A 71 3.80 17.56 6.38
N ALA A 72 4.61 16.85 5.59
CA ALA A 72 4.19 15.61 4.94
C ALA A 72 3.86 14.50 5.95
N HIS A 73 4.61 14.40 7.04
CA HIS A 73 4.32 13.47 8.13
C HIS A 73 3.00 13.81 8.83
N LEU A 74 2.77 15.09 9.12
CA LEU A 74 1.52 15.56 9.72
C LEU A 74 0.32 15.33 8.80
N GLY A 75 0.48 15.52 7.49
CA GLY A 75 -0.56 15.34 6.48
C GLY A 75 -0.92 13.87 6.20
N LEU A 76 -0.02 12.93 6.50
CA LEU A 76 -0.15 11.52 6.18
C LEU A 76 -1.46 10.85 6.70
N PRO A 77 -1.88 11.04 7.98
CA PRO A 77 -3.14 10.48 8.48
C PRO A 77 -4.38 11.17 7.93
N PHE A 78 -4.29 12.41 7.46
CA PHE A 78 -5.47 13.14 6.96
C PHE A 78 -5.96 12.57 5.62
N ALA A 79 -5.06 12.16 4.73
CA ALA A 79 -5.41 11.58 3.44
C ALA A 79 -6.37 10.36 3.53
N PRO A 80 -6.08 9.30 4.31
CA PRO A 80 -6.99 8.16 4.44
C PRO A 80 -8.30 8.53 5.14
N VAL A 81 -8.30 9.48 6.09
CA VAL A 81 -9.52 9.96 6.75
C VAL A 81 -10.44 10.69 5.77
N THR A 82 -9.89 11.56 4.92
CA THR A 82 -10.66 12.25 3.89
C THR A 82 -11.25 11.26 2.88
N VAL A 83 -10.47 10.27 2.43
CA VAL A 83 -10.97 9.21 1.53
C VAL A 83 -12.06 8.39 2.19
N PHE A 84 -11.92 8.06 3.48
CA PHE A 84 -12.95 7.36 4.24
C PHE A 84 -14.26 8.14 4.25
N ILE A 85 -14.22 9.43 4.62
CA ILE A 85 -15.40 10.30 4.68
C ILE A 85 -16.04 10.45 3.30
N LEU A 86 -15.26 10.67 2.25
CA LEU A 86 -15.76 10.75 0.87
C LEU A 86 -16.43 9.46 0.43
N PHE A 87 -15.87 8.31 0.79
CA PHE A 87 -16.46 7.00 0.50
C PHE A 87 -17.78 6.80 1.24
N LEU A 88 -17.92 7.30 2.48
CA LEU A 88 -19.20 7.24 3.19
C LEU A 88 -20.33 8.01 2.50
N GLN A 89 -19.98 9.08 1.78
CA GLN A 89 -20.96 9.89 1.03
C GLN A 89 -21.39 9.23 -0.29
N THR A 90 -20.70 8.19 -0.76
CA THR A 90 -21.08 7.45 -1.98
C THR A 90 -22.09 6.34 -1.72
N GLY A 91 -22.28 5.93 -0.47
CA GLY A 91 -23.15 4.81 -0.10
C GLY A 91 -24.64 5.16 -0.14
N MET A 92 -25.46 4.28 -0.73
CA MET A 92 -26.91 4.33 -0.54
C MET A 92 -27.30 3.84 0.85
N LYS A 93 -28.36 4.41 1.44
CA LYS A 93 -28.91 3.98 2.73
C LYS A 93 -29.36 2.50 2.67
N ARG A 94 -29.14 1.76 3.76
CA ARG A 94 -29.48 0.32 3.89
C ARG A 94 -30.94 0.01 3.50
N ASP A 95 -31.87 0.88 3.86
CA ASP A 95 -33.31 0.66 3.65
C ASP A 95 -33.74 0.83 2.18
N THR A 96 -33.02 1.65 1.41
CA THR A 96 -33.37 1.93 0.01
C THR A 96 -32.68 0.99 -0.99
N GLN A 97 -31.67 0.25 -0.55
CA GLN A 97 -30.87 -0.64 -1.41
C GLN A 97 -31.72 -1.74 -2.04
N MET A 98 -32.63 -2.35 -1.28
CA MET A 98 -33.45 -3.44 -1.82
C MET A 98 -34.52 -2.96 -2.81
N ALA A 99 -35.05 -1.74 -2.61
CA ALA A 99 -35.95 -1.10 -3.56
C ALA A 99 -35.21 -0.75 -4.88
N TYR A 100 -33.96 -0.29 -4.78
CA TYR A 100 -33.12 -0.01 -5.94
C TYR A 100 -32.81 -1.27 -6.77
N VAL A 101 -32.48 -2.39 -6.10
CA VAL A 101 -32.25 -3.68 -6.76
C VAL A 101 -33.52 -4.19 -7.42
N LYS A 102 -34.69 -4.06 -6.77
CA LYS A 102 -35.97 -4.43 -7.36
C LYS A 102 -36.27 -3.64 -8.64
N ASN A 103 -36.00 -2.33 -8.66
CA ASN A 103 -36.32 -1.48 -9.80
C ASN A 103 -35.33 -1.62 -10.98
N ASN A 104 -34.04 -1.81 -10.71
CA ASN A 104 -33.00 -1.82 -11.76
C ASN A 104 -32.50 -3.21 -12.14
N TYR A 105 -32.64 -4.19 -11.26
CA TYR A 105 -32.02 -5.51 -11.36
C TYR A 105 -32.98 -6.63 -10.91
N LEU A 106 -34.23 -6.60 -11.40
CA LEU A 106 -35.32 -7.50 -11.00
C LEU A 106 -34.92 -9.00 -11.05
N LYS A 107 -34.11 -9.39 -12.04
CA LYS A 107 -33.61 -10.77 -12.22
C LYS A 107 -32.73 -11.26 -11.05
N TYR A 108 -32.08 -10.36 -10.32
CA TYR A 108 -31.17 -10.69 -9.22
C TYR A 108 -31.82 -10.49 -7.84
N TYR A 109 -33.08 -10.06 -7.78
CA TYR A 109 -33.77 -9.74 -6.52
C TYR A 109 -33.79 -10.91 -5.53
N GLU A 110 -34.08 -12.14 -5.99
CA GLU A 110 -34.11 -13.31 -5.12
C GLU A 110 -32.73 -13.62 -4.51
N GLU A 111 -31.66 -13.55 -5.32
CA GLU A 111 -30.29 -13.79 -4.87
C GLU A 111 -29.86 -12.73 -3.84
N PHE A 112 -30.18 -11.46 -4.08
CA PHE A 112 -29.89 -10.38 -3.14
C PHE A 112 -30.71 -10.49 -1.84
N SER A 113 -31.93 -11.02 -1.89
CA SER A 113 -32.75 -11.24 -0.68
C SER A 113 -32.16 -12.30 0.26
N ARG A 114 -31.39 -13.25 -0.29
CA ARG A 114 -30.72 -14.32 0.48
C ARG A 114 -29.40 -13.87 1.11
N ILE A 115 -28.83 -12.75 0.66
CA ILE A 115 -27.53 -12.26 1.14
C ILE A 115 -27.76 -11.31 2.32
N SER A 116 -27.23 -11.67 3.49
CA SER A 116 -27.14 -10.76 4.64
C SER A 116 -25.97 -9.78 4.45
N ASN A 117 -26.16 -8.51 4.80
CA ASN A 117 -25.10 -7.48 4.82
C ASN A 117 -24.41 -7.24 3.46
N PHE A 118 -25.19 -6.79 2.47
CA PHE A 118 -24.70 -6.26 1.22
C PHE A 118 -24.72 -4.72 1.20
N ALA A 119 -23.87 -4.12 0.35
CA ALA A 119 -23.88 -2.70 0.06
C ALA A 119 -23.90 -2.50 -1.46
N VAL A 120 -24.91 -1.77 -1.95
CA VAL A 120 -25.04 -1.33 -3.34
C VAL A 120 -24.75 0.17 -3.41
N TYR A 121 -24.02 0.55 -4.44
CA TYR A 121 -23.61 1.90 -4.78
C TYR A 121 -24.25 2.30 -6.10
N GLU A 122 -24.59 3.57 -6.20
CA GLU A 122 -25.02 4.20 -7.44
C GLU A 122 -23.90 5.10 -7.97
N PHE A 123 -23.87 5.31 -9.29
CA PHE A 123 -22.97 6.27 -9.93
C PHE A 123 -23.43 7.70 -9.63
N ASN A 124 -23.14 8.18 -8.42
CA ASN A 124 -23.36 9.56 -8.00
C ASN A 124 -22.14 10.44 -8.34
N SER A 125 -22.29 11.77 -8.36
CA SER A 125 -21.19 12.72 -8.55
C SER A 125 -20.03 12.48 -7.57
N TRP A 126 -20.33 12.11 -6.32
CA TRP A 126 -19.32 11.72 -5.32
C TRP A 126 -18.48 10.51 -5.73
N THR A 127 -19.08 9.53 -6.40
CA THR A 127 -18.38 8.33 -6.92
C THR A 127 -17.39 8.71 -8.01
N TYR A 128 -17.75 9.65 -8.90
CA TYR A 128 -16.85 10.17 -9.92
C TYR A 128 -15.71 11.01 -9.32
N PHE A 129 -16.00 11.87 -8.33
CA PHE A 129 -14.96 12.62 -7.61
C PHE A 129 -13.96 11.70 -6.90
N LEU A 130 -14.45 10.65 -6.24
CA LEU A 130 -13.61 9.65 -5.59
C LEU A 130 -12.74 8.90 -6.62
N ALA A 131 -13.33 8.45 -7.73
CA ALA A 131 -12.61 7.74 -8.79
C ALA A 131 -11.52 8.62 -9.42
N PHE A 132 -11.83 9.89 -9.71
CA PHE A 132 -10.87 10.85 -10.23
C PHE A 132 -9.74 11.12 -9.24
N GLY A 133 -10.04 11.27 -7.95
CA GLY A 133 -9.05 11.45 -6.89
C GLY A 133 -8.11 10.25 -6.75
N ILE A 134 -8.64 9.03 -6.80
CA ILE A 134 -7.83 7.80 -6.73
C ILE A 134 -6.94 7.67 -7.98
N PHE A 135 -7.47 7.96 -9.17
CA PHE A 135 -6.71 7.84 -10.42
C PHE A 135 -5.59 8.88 -10.51
N SER A 136 -5.91 10.16 -10.29
CA SER A 136 -4.93 11.26 -10.30
C SER A 136 -3.88 11.09 -9.20
N GLY A 137 -4.31 10.74 -7.98
CA GLY A 137 -3.42 10.48 -6.85
C GLY A 137 -2.52 9.27 -7.08
N GLY A 138 -3.06 8.19 -7.65
CA GLY A 138 -2.31 6.98 -8.00
C GLY A 138 -1.23 7.24 -9.04
N ILE A 139 -1.56 7.97 -10.12
CA ILE A 139 -0.61 8.37 -11.16
C ILE A 139 0.48 9.28 -10.57
N GLY A 140 0.09 10.32 -9.82
CA GLY A 140 1.02 11.26 -9.20
C GLY A 140 2.00 10.56 -8.26
N CYS A 141 1.49 9.70 -7.38
CA CYS A 141 2.33 8.88 -6.50
C CYS A 141 3.27 7.98 -7.31
N GLY A 142 2.75 7.29 -8.32
CA GLY A 142 3.53 6.41 -9.20
C GLY A 142 4.72 7.11 -9.86
N PHE A 143 4.51 8.32 -10.42
CA PHE A 143 5.58 9.12 -10.99
C PHE A 143 6.64 9.51 -9.96
N ILE A 144 6.22 10.00 -8.78
CA ILE A 144 7.14 10.37 -7.70
C ILE A 144 7.96 9.17 -7.26
N PHE A 145 7.35 7.99 -7.13
CA PHE A 145 8.05 6.76 -6.77
C PHE A 145 9.09 6.34 -7.82
N ILE A 146 8.72 6.36 -9.10
CA ILE A 146 9.63 6.00 -10.19
C ILE A 146 10.83 6.97 -10.22
N PHE A 147 10.55 8.28 -10.15
CA PHE A 147 11.58 9.31 -10.17
C PHE A 147 12.54 9.17 -8.98
N THR A 148 12.00 9.11 -7.76
CA THR A 148 12.82 8.96 -6.53
C THR A 148 13.60 7.65 -6.51
N THR A 149 13.03 6.57 -7.05
CA THR A 149 13.72 5.28 -7.19
C THR A 149 14.88 5.35 -8.16
N PHE A 150 14.65 5.94 -9.34
CA PHE A 150 15.68 6.10 -10.35
C PHE A 150 16.84 6.97 -9.82
N ASP A 151 16.52 8.07 -9.14
CA ASP A 151 17.51 8.94 -8.51
C ASP A 151 18.29 8.20 -7.41
N MET A 152 17.62 7.43 -6.54
CA MET A 152 18.28 6.57 -5.53
C MET A 152 19.19 5.50 -6.14
N LEU A 153 18.79 4.87 -7.26
CA LEU A 153 19.63 3.90 -7.96
C LEU A 153 20.86 4.55 -8.59
N ASN A 154 20.69 5.74 -9.19
CA ASN A 154 21.80 6.52 -9.71
C ASN A 154 22.77 6.95 -8.61
N PHE A 155 22.26 7.30 -7.41
CA PHE A 155 23.10 7.56 -6.25
C PHE A 155 23.92 6.34 -5.82
N LEU A 156 23.32 5.14 -5.78
CA LEU A 156 24.05 3.92 -5.44
C LEU A 156 25.08 3.49 -6.49
N LYS A 157 24.84 3.79 -7.77
CA LYS A 157 25.81 3.53 -8.86
C LYS A 157 26.99 4.48 -8.81
N ASN A 158 26.83 5.67 -8.22
CA ASN A 158 27.89 6.67 -8.16
C ASN A 158 29.02 6.26 -7.21
N SER A 159 30.23 6.07 -7.75
CA SER A 159 31.43 5.62 -7.04
C SER A 159 31.83 6.49 -5.84
N ARG A 160 31.39 7.76 -5.79
CA ARG A 160 31.62 8.65 -4.64
C ARG A 160 30.99 8.16 -3.33
N ILE A 161 29.84 7.50 -3.39
CA ILE A 161 29.18 6.94 -2.19
C ILE A 161 29.98 5.76 -1.62
N ARG A 162 30.58 4.96 -2.50
CA ARG A 162 31.38 3.78 -2.15
C ARG A 162 32.66 4.16 -1.39
N ARG A 163 33.14 5.40 -1.57
CA ARG A 163 34.27 5.99 -0.82
C ARG A 163 33.87 6.63 0.51
N LYS A 164 32.68 7.23 0.62
CA LYS A 164 32.21 7.90 1.84
C LYS A 164 31.58 6.98 2.88
N ILE A 165 31.07 5.82 2.47
CA ILE A 165 30.33 4.88 3.33
C ILE A 165 31.11 3.56 3.42
N SER A 166 31.21 3.00 4.63
CA SER A 166 31.80 1.66 4.81
C SER A 166 31.07 0.60 3.97
N SER A 167 31.80 -0.42 3.52
CA SER A 167 31.24 -1.51 2.69
C SER A 167 30.03 -2.20 3.34
N ALA A 168 30.06 -2.34 4.67
CA ALA A 168 28.97 -2.91 5.46
C ALA A 168 27.70 -2.03 5.44
N ASN A 169 27.83 -0.71 5.64
CA ASN A 169 26.71 0.21 5.62
C ASN A 169 26.14 0.37 4.20
N PHE A 170 26.98 0.43 3.18
CA PHE A 170 26.54 0.47 1.77
C PHE A 170 25.69 -0.75 1.40
N LYS A 171 26.09 -1.96 1.83
CA LYS A 171 25.31 -3.18 1.62
C LYS A 171 23.93 -3.12 2.29
N ARG A 172 23.84 -2.52 3.48
CA ARG A 172 22.55 -2.27 4.17
C ARG A 172 21.67 -1.28 3.41
N HIS A 173 22.23 -0.18 2.89
CA HIS A 173 21.48 0.78 2.07
C HIS A 173 20.94 0.15 0.78
N LYS A 174 21.76 -0.65 0.07
CA LYS A 174 21.33 -1.37 -1.14
C LYS A 174 20.25 -2.41 -0.85
N ALA A 175 20.38 -3.16 0.25
CA ALA A 175 19.37 -4.13 0.66
C ALA A 175 18.04 -3.46 1.04
N ALA A 176 18.10 -2.37 1.80
CA ALA A 176 16.92 -1.58 2.15
C ALA A 176 16.24 -0.99 0.91
N LEU A 177 16.99 -0.44 -0.04
CA LEU A 177 16.42 0.05 -1.30
C LEU A 177 15.77 -1.07 -2.11
N LYS A 178 16.42 -2.23 -2.23
CA LYS A 178 15.86 -3.39 -2.94
C LYS A 178 14.55 -3.85 -2.30
N SER A 179 14.50 -3.92 -0.96
CA SER A 179 13.27 -4.27 -0.25
C SER A 179 12.17 -3.25 -0.50
N LEU A 180 12.51 -1.98 -0.45
CA LEU A 180 11.57 -0.87 -0.61
C LEU A 180 11.00 -0.83 -2.04
N ILE A 181 11.83 -1.03 -3.08
CA ILE A 181 11.39 -1.20 -4.48
C ILE A 181 10.47 -2.41 -4.62
N ALA A 182 10.80 -3.52 -3.96
CA ALA A 182 9.97 -4.72 -4.04
C ALA A 182 8.61 -4.52 -3.35
N GLN A 183 8.57 -3.83 -2.20
CA GLN A 183 7.33 -3.44 -1.52
C GLN A 183 6.48 -2.48 -2.36
N PHE A 184 7.12 -1.55 -3.08
CA PHE A 184 6.42 -0.67 -4.03
C PHE A 184 5.87 -1.43 -5.24
N ALA A 185 6.64 -2.38 -5.80
CA ALA A 185 6.17 -3.23 -6.89
C ALA A 185 4.96 -4.08 -6.45
N THR A 186 5.02 -4.65 -5.25
CA THR A 186 3.90 -5.39 -4.65
C THR A 186 2.70 -4.48 -4.38
N SER A 187 2.91 -3.26 -3.88
CA SER A 187 1.79 -2.32 -3.62
C SER A 187 1.17 -1.77 -4.90
N SER A 188 1.98 -1.56 -5.95
CA SER A 188 1.49 -1.20 -7.29
C SER A 188 0.64 -2.32 -7.89
N LEU A 189 1.01 -3.59 -7.66
CA LEU A 189 0.20 -4.75 -8.03
C LEU A 189 -1.17 -4.77 -7.33
N CYS A 190 -1.30 -4.05 -6.20
CA CYS A 190 -2.53 -3.91 -5.43
C CYS A 190 -3.44 -2.76 -5.92
N LEU A 191 -2.91 -1.80 -6.68
CA LEU A 191 -3.65 -0.67 -7.27
C LEU A 191 -4.25 -1.00 -8.65
N ILE A 192 -3.69 -2.00 -9.33
CA ILE A 192 -4.17 -2.47 -10.64
C ILE A 192 -5.59 -3.11 -10.54
N PRO A 193 -5.91 -3.93 -9.52
CA PRO A 193 -7.24 -4.53 -9.39
C PRO A 193 -8.40 -3.54 -9.24
N PRO A 194 -8.34 -2.51 -8.37
CA PRO A 194 -9.42 -1.52 -8.26
C PRO A 194 -9.59 -0.66 -9.51
N THR A 195 -8.49 -0.30 -10.18
CA THR A 195 -8.53 0.53 -11.40
C THR A 195 -9.09 -0.25 -12.59
N LEU A 196 -8.63 -1.49 -12.80
CA LEU A 196 -9.20 -2.37 -13.82
C LEU A 196 -10.65 -2.77 -13.52
N TYR A 197 -11.03 -2.90 -12.24
CA TYR A 197 -12.43 -3.10 -11.84
C TYR A 197 -13.32 -1.94 -12.30
N LEU A 198 -12.93 -0.69 -12.03
CA LEU A 198 -13.69 0.48 -12.48
C LEU A 198 -13.83 0.53 -14.01
N VAL A 199 -12.74 0.27 -14.74
CA VAL A 199 -12.78 0.21 -16.21
C VAL A 199 -13.68 -0.93 -16.70
N ALA A 200 -13.58 -2.13 -16.13
CA ALA A 200 -14.37 -3.29 -16.53
C ALA A 200 -15.87 -3.09 -16.27
N VAL A 201 -16.23 -2.45 -15.15
CA VAL A 201 -17.62 -2.09 -14.84
C VAL A 201 -18.13 -1.02 -15.82
N MET A 202 -17.32 -0.02 -16.16
CA MET A 202 -17.71 1.03 -17.12
C MET A 202 -17.82 0.53 -18.56
N SER A 203 -17.04 -0.49 -18.95
CA SER A 203 -16.99 -1.00 -20.32
C SER A 203 -17.95 -2.17 -20.61
N SER A 204 -18.79 -2.58 -19.65
CA SER A 204 -19.83 -3.62 -19.81
C SER A 204 -19.38 -4.89 -20.59
N ILE A 205 -18.16 -5.36 -20.32
CA ILE A 205 -17.54 -6.49 -21.04
C ILE A 205 -18.16 -7.82 -20.59
N ASN A 206 -18.49 -8.70 -21.54
CA ASN A 206 -19.11 -10.02 -21.30
C ASN A 206 -18.33 -10.96 -20.35
N TYR A 207 -17.04 -10.73 -20.11
CA TYR A 207 -16.17 -11.50 -19.19
C TYR A 207 -15.83 -10.76 -17.89
N ALA A 208 -16.51 -9.65 -17.60
CA ALA A 208 -16.17 -8.80 -16.46
C ALA A 208 -16.21 -9.56 -15.12
N GLN A 209 -17.14 -10.49 -14.92
CA GLN A 209 -17.21 -11.26 -13.67
C GLN A 209 -15.95 -12.10 -13.39
N VAL A 210 -15.41 -12.78 -14.40
CA VAL A 210 -14.18 -13.60 -14.28
C VAL A 210 -12.97 -12.69 -14.03
N ILE A 211 -12.89 -11.57 -14.74
CA ILE A 211 -11.84 -10.56 -14.56
C ILE A 211 -11.87 -10.04 -13.13
N VAL A 212 -13.04 -9.65 -12.62
CA VAL A 212 -13.21 -9.14 -11.26
C VAL A 212 -12.81 -10.18 -10.21
N GLN A 213 -13.21 -11.45 -10.34
CA GLN A 213 -12.83 -12.51 -9.40
C GLN A 213 -11.32 -12.76 -9.41
N PHE A 214 -10.69 -12.80 -10.58
CA PHE A 214 -9.25 -12.93 -10.71
C PHE A 214 -8.51 -11.75 -10.05
N LEU A 215 -8.98 -10.53 -10.28
CA LEU A 215 -8.45 -9.31 -9.69
C LEU A 215 -8.53 -9.33 -8.15
N LEU A 216 -9.60 -9.85 -7.57
CA LEU A 216 -9.73 -10.02 -6.11
C LEU A 216 -8.78 -11.09 -5.57
N ALA A 217 -8.57 -12.19 -6.31
CA ALA A 217 -7.60 -13.21 -5.91
C ALA A 217 -6.19 -12.63 -5.84
N VAL A 218 -5.81 -11.79 -6.82
CA VAL A 218 -4.55 -11.04 -6.81
C VAL A 218 -4.48 -10.09 -5.62
N PHE A 219 -5.57 -9.37 -5.32
CA PHE A 219 -5.66 -8.48 -4.17
C PHE A 219 -5.52 -9.23 -2.82
N SER A 220 -6.12 -10.42 -2.69
CA SER A 220 -5.98 -11.30 -1.52
C SER A 220 -4.52 -11.74 -1.31
N LEU A 221 -3.85 -12.12 -2.39
CA LEU A 221 -2.44 -12.57 -2.36
C LEU A 221 -1.45 -11.45 -2.07
N HIS A 222 -1.85 -10.19 -2.19
CA HIS A 222 -0.96 -9.05 -1.96
C HIS A 222 -0.27 -9.07 -0.58
N SER A 223 -1.03 -9.34 0.49
CA SER A 223 -0.47 -9.31 1.86
C SER A 223 0.57 -10.40 2.07
N SER A 224 0.31 -11.62 1.59
CA SER A 224 1.23 -12.75 1.69
C SER A 224 2.48 -12.52 0.83
N VAL A 225 2.31 -12.03 -0.40
CA VAL A 225 3.43 -11.66 -1.28
C VAL A 225 4.29 -10.57 -0.64
N ASN A 226 3.68 -9.55 -0.03
CA ASN A 226 4.42 -8.47 0.63
C ASN A 226 5.25 -8.99 1.81
N ALA A 227 4.70 -9.90 2.62
CA ALA A 227 5.42 -10.55 3.72
C ALA A 227 6.61 -11.38 3.22
N VAL A 228 6.42 -12.20 2.19
CA VAL A 228 7.48 -13.03 1.58
C VAL A 228 8.57 -12.14 1.00
N VAL A 229 8.20 -11.08 0.28
CA VAL A 229 9.13 -10.10 -0.29
C VAL A 229 9.95 -9.44 0.80
N LEU A 230 9.33 -9.00 1.91
CA LEU A 230 10.03 -8.40 3.05
C LEU A 230 11.08 -9.35 3.63
N VAL A 231 10.71 -10.61 3.86
CA VAL A 231 11.60 -11.64 4.41
C VAL A 231 12.76 -11.94 3.45
N LEU A 232 12.50 -12.08 2.15
CA LEU A 232 13.55 -12.42 1.17
C LEU A 232 14.53 -11.27 0.93
N THR A 233 14.02 -10.03 0.90
CA THR A 233 14.80 -8.85 0.53
C THR A 233 15.54 -8.22 1.70
N THR A 234 15.09 -8.43 2.94
CA THR A 234 15.64 -7.80 4.14
C THR A 234 16.52 -8.79 4.93
N PRO A 235 17.85 -8.70 4.86
CA PRO A 235 18.76 -9.63 5.53
C PRO A 235 18.55 -9.82 7.04
N PRO A 236 18.28 -8.79 7.86
CA PRO A 236 18.03 -9.01 9.29
C PRO A 236 16.73 -9.77 9.54
N TYR A 237 15.65 -9.47 8.80
CA TYR A 237 14.37 -10.18 8.89
C TYR A 237 14.52 -11.63 8.44
N ARG A 238 15.24 -11.86 7.33
CA ARG A 238 15.57 -13.20 6.85
C ARG A 238 16.35 -14.01 7.89
N ASN A 239 17.36 -13.40 8.51
CA ASN A 239 18.20 -14.09 9.48
C ASN A 239 17.43 -14.37 10.78
N PHE A 240 16.52 -13.48 11.18
CA PHE A 240 15.61 -13.70 12.31
C PHE A 240 14.64 -14.86 12.04
N VAL A 241 13.93 -14.83 10.90
CA VAL A 241 12.96 -15.88 10.52
C VAL A 241 13.64 -17.22 10.25
N LEU A 242 14.79 -17.23 9.58
CA LEU A 242 15.58 -18.45 9.32
C LEU A 242 16.49 -18.84 10.50
N ARG A 243 16.37 -18.19 11.67
CA ARG A 243 17.18 -18.43 12.88
C ARG A 243 18.69 -18.55 12.62
N LYS A 244 19.24 -17.75 11.70
CA LYS A 244 20.69 -17.67 11.48
C LYS A 244 21.29 -16.85 12.62
N GLN A 245 22.02 -17.54 13.51
CA GLN A 245 22.74 -16.90 14.63
C GLN A 245 23.56 -15.70 14.13
N PRO A 246 23.56 -14.57 14.86
CA PRO A 246 24.44 -13.47 14.54
C PRO A 246 25.88 -13.98 14.63
N LYS A 247 26.63 -13.93 13.52
CA LYS A 247 28.08 -14.12 13.56
C LYS A 247 28.63 -13.02 14.45
N ARG A 248 28.97 -13.39 15.69
CA ARG A 248 29.66 -12.55 16.66
C ARG A 248 31.04 -12.29 16.08
N ASN A 249 31.19 -11.23 15.30
CA ASN A 249 32.51 -10.74 14.93
C ASN A 249 33.13 -10.26 16.23
N LEU A 250 33.98 -11.10 16.86
CA LEU A 250 34.90 -10.65 17.88
C LEU A 250 35.73 -9.53 17.25
N ILE A 251 35.40 -8.29 17.61
CA ILE A 251 36.32 -7.18 17.48
C ILE A 251 37.34 -7.44 18.59
N VAL A 252 38.41 -8.16 18.27
CA VAL A 252 39.62 -8.17 19.08
C VAL A 252 40.22 -6.79 18.90
N ALA A 253 39.96 -5.89 19.86
CA ALA A 253 40.72 -4.67 19.97
C ALA A 253 42.15 -5.08 20.39
N PRO A 254 43.21 -4.78 19.61
CA PRO A 254 44.55 -4.89 20.13
C PRO A 254 44.69 -3.83 21.22
N VAL A 255 44.80 -4.27 22.48
CA VAL A 255 45.25 -3.40 23.56
C VAL A 255 46.72 -3.10 23.27
N SER A 256 46.99 -1.93 22.71
CA SER A 256 48.33 -1.38 22.64
C SER A 256 48.77 -1.02 24.06
N VAL A 257 49.47 -1.94 24.72
CA VAL A 257 50.22 -1.62 25.94
C VAL A 257 51.45 -0.85 25.52
N SER A 258 51.35 0.48 25.52
CA SER A 258 52.47 1.39 25.35
C SER A 258 52.60 2.27 26.58
N HIS A 259 53.45 1.84 27.51
CA HIS A 259 54.19 2.68 28.47
C HIS A 259 55.50 1.92 28.72
N LEU A 260 56.55 2.13 27.94
CA LEU A 260 57.53 3.22 28.05
C LEU A 260 57.98 3.46 29.50
N SER A 261 59.21 3.00 29.74
CA SER A 261 60.11 3.41 30.80
C SER A 261 60.18 4.93 30.94
N ALA A 262 60.15 5.42 32.17
CA ALA A 262 60.87 6.62 32.56
C ALA A 262 61.10 6.61 34.07
N THR A 263 62.38 6.60 34.44
CA THR A 263 63.02 7.10 35.68
C THR A 263 62.55 6.54 37.02
#